data_AF-A0A8T7LF76-F1
#
_entry.id   AF-A0A8T7LF76-F1
#
_cell.length_a   1.000
_cell.length_b   1.000
_cell.length_c   1.000
_cell.angle_alpha   90.00
_cell.angle_beta   90.00
_cell.angle_gamma   90.00
#
_symmetry.space_group_name_H-M   'P 1'
#
loop_
_entity.id
_entity.type
_entity.pdbx_description
1 polymer ?
#
loop_
_entity_poly.entity_id
_entity_poly.type
_entity_poly.pdbx_seq_one_letter_code
_entity_poly.pdbx_strand_id
1 'polypeptide(L)'
;MMPFQGFPAEGLRFLRDLAENNNKPWFEANKELYLAAIQTPAVALVAALGERLRERFPDIRYDTRTNGSGSLMRIYRDTRFSADKSPYKTNVAMMFTSGQAGKLAMPGCGLQLTPERVKLIAGVFAFTSRLSG
;
A
#
# COMPACT_ATOMS: atom_id res chain seq x y z
N MET A 1 15.43 2.63 -11.44
CA MET A 1 14.79 2.66 -10.10
C MET A 1 15.76 2.02 -9.12
N MET A 2 15.90 2.55 -7.90
CA MET A 2 16.82 1.96 -6.92
C MET A 2 16.32 0.58 -6.48
N PRO A 3 17.21 -0.40 -6.23
CA PRO A 3 16.83 -1.71 -5.74
C PRO A 3 16.20 -1.62 -4.35
N PHE A 4 15.25 -2.50 -4.03
CA PHE A 4 14.69 -2.59 -2.68
C PHE A 4 15.74 -3.18 -1.73
N GLN A 5 16.11 -2.41 -0.71
CA GLN A 5 17.10 -2.79 0.31
C GLN A 5 16.47 -3.00 1.70
N GLY A 6 15.14 -3.05 1.79
CA GLY A 6 14.43 -3.05 3.07
C GLY A 6 13.88 -1.66 3.46
N PHE A 7 13.08 -1.65 4.52
CA PHE A 7 12.71 -0.42 5.20
C PHE A 7 13.75 -0.10 6.26
N PRO A 8 14.26 1.14 6.34
CA PRO A 8 15.18 1.53 7.39
C PRO A 8 14.47 1.55 8.76
N ALA A 9 15.23 1.45 9.85
CA ALA A 9 14.69 1.39 11.22
C ALA A 9 13.86 2.65 11.56
N GLU A 10 14.27 3.80 11.02
CA GLU A 10 13.58 5.09 11.13
C GLU A 10 12.19 5.05 10.50
N GLY A 11 11.97 4.22 9.47
CA GLY A 11 10.65 4.04 8.87
C GLY A 11 9.69 3.34 9.84
N LEU A 12 10.14 2.27 10.49
CA LEU A 12 9.32 1.58 11.50
C LEU A 12 9.05 2.49 12.71
N ARG A 13 10.03 3.29 13.11
CA ARG A 13 9.86 4.30 14.16
C ARG A 13 8.83 5.37 13.75
N PHE A 14 8.92 5.90 12.53
CA PHE A 14 7.95 6.86 12.00
C PHE A 14 6.52 6.34 12.10
N LEU A 15 6.27 5.07 11.76
CA LEU A 15 4.91 4.50 11.84
C LEU A 15 4.40 4.38 13.28
N ARG A 16 5.27 4.13 14.26
CA ARG A 16 4.91 4.16 15.69
C ARG A 16 4.61 5.58 16.16
N ASP A 17 5.51 6.52 15.86
CA ASP A 17 5.37 7.92 16.27
C ASP A 17 4.11 8.54 15.63
N LEU A 18 3.79 8.17 14.38
CA LEU A 18 2.57 8.58 13.69
C LEU A 18 1.31 8.05 14.38
N ALA A 19 1.37 6.87 15.00
CA ALA A 19 0.22 6.34 15.73
C ALA A 19 -0.10 7.18 16.96
N GLU A 20 0.93 7.68 17.65
CA GLU A 20 0.81 8.56 18.83
C GLU A 20 0.46 10.00 18.43
N ASN A 21 0.92 10.45 17.26
CA ASN A 21 0.83 11.83 16.80
C ASN A 21 0.04 11.98 15.48
N ASN A 22 -1.07 11.26 15.34
CA ASN A 22 -1.82 11.18 14.07
C ASN A 22 -2.62 12.45 13.76
N ASN A 23 -1.92 13.53 13.43
CA ASN A 23 -2.48 14.82 13.07
C ASN A 23 -1.65 15.51 11.97
N LYS A 24 -2.28 16.44 11.26
CA LYS A 24 -1.68 17.10 10.08
C LYS A 24 -0.41 17.90 10.41
N PRO A 25 -0.37 18.74 11.48
CA PRO A 25 0.84 19.48 11.83
C PRO A 25 2.06 18.58 12.04
N TRP A 26 1.90 17.50 12.81
CA TRP A 26 2.99 16.56 13.05
C TRP A 26 3.44 15.87 11.76
N PHE A 27 2.50 15.44 10.92
CA PHE A 27 2.84 14.78 9.66
C PHE A 27 3.60 15.71 8.70
N GLU A 28 3.17 16.98 8.54
CA GLU A 28 3.88 17.90 7.66
C GLU A 28 5.30 18.19 8.16
N ALA A 29 5.52 18.28 9.48
CA ALA A 29 6.84 18.42 10.08
C ALA A 29 7.75 17.19 9.86
N ASN A 30 7.17 16.00 9.69
CA ASN A 30 7.90 14.73 9.50
C ASN A 30 7.79 14.18 8.07
N LYS A 31 7.34 15.01 7.12
CA LYS A 31 7.02 14.56 5.76
C LYS A 31 8.24 14.09 4.98
N GLU A 32 9.37 14.76 5.14
CA GLU A 32 10.62 14.36 4.48
C GLU A 32 11.08 12.97 4.96
N LEU A 33 10.94 12.71 6.26
CA LEU A 33 11.20 11.38 6.84
C LEU A 33 10.25 10.33 6.26
N TYR A 34 8.95 10.64 6.15
CA TYR A 34 8.01 9.74 5.47
C TYR A 34 8.42 9.45 4.01
N LEU A 35 8.80 10.48 3.25
CA LEU A 35 9.20 10.32 1.85
C LEU A 35 10.45 9.43 1.71
N ALA A 36 11.46 9.66 2.54
CA ALA A 36 12.75 8.97 2.49
C ALA A 36 12.68 7.55 3.07
N ALA A 37 12.03 7.38 4.23
CA ALA A 37 12.07 6.12 4.99
C ALA A 37 10.86 5.20 4.76
N ILE A 38 9.77 5.72 4.19
CA ILE A 38 8.56 4.92 3.92
C ILE A 38 8.22 4.89 2.43
N GLN A 39 7.92 6.05 1.82
CA GLN A 39 7.39 6.07 0.46
C GLN A 39 8.42 5.56 -0.56
N THR A 40 9.66 6.00 -0.48
CA THR A 40 10.73 5.59 -1.42
C THR A 40 11.01 4.07 -1.34
N PRO A 41 11.25 3.48 -0.15
CA PRO A 41 11.40 2.03 -0.04
C PRO A 41 10.15 1.25 -0.45
N ALA A 42 8.95 1.76 -0.15
CA ALA A 42 7.70 1.09 -0.55
C ALA A 42 7.52 1.06 -2.08
N VAL A 43 7.90 2.14 -2.78
CA VAL A 43 7.92 2.17 -4.25
C VAL A 43 8.92 1.15 -4.81
N ALA A 44 10.12 1.07 -4.23
CA ALA A 44 11.11 0.07 -4.62
C ALA A 44 10.61 -1.36 -4.38
N LEU A 45 9.90 -1.61 -3.26
CA LEU A 45 9.30 -2.90 -2.95
C LEU A 45 8.20 -3.29 -3.95
N VAL A 46 7.32 -2.33 -4.30
CA VAL A 46 6.29 -2.53 -5.33
C VAL A 46 6.91 -2.97 -6.65
N ALA A 47 8.01 -2.33 -7.07
CA ALA A 47 8.70 -2.70 -8.30
C ALA A 47 9.32 -4.10 -8.22
N ALA A 48 10.07 -4.37 -7.14
CA ALA A 48 10.77 -5.64 -6.97
C ALA A 48 9.80 -6.83 -6.86
N LEU A 49 8.75 -6.71 -6.05
CA LEU A 49 7.73 -7.76 -5.95
C LEU A 49 6.90 -7.87 -7.22
N GLY A 50 6.56 -6.74 -7.83
CA GLY A 50 5.77 -6.71 -9.06
C GLY A 50 6.44 -7.46 -10.21
N GLU A 51 7.74 -7.23 -10.44
CA GLU A 51 8.51 -7.98 -11.44
C GLU A 51 8.55 -9.47 -11.12
N ARG A 52 8.88 -9.84 -9.88
CA ARG A 52 8.95 -11.26 -9.47
C ARG A 52 7.60 -11.97 -9.54
N LEU A 53 6.50 -11.28 -9.25
CA LEU A 53 5.16 -11.82 -9.42
C LEU A 53 4.84 -12.05 -10.89
N ARG A 54 5.25 -11.13 -11.78
CA ARG A 54 5.00 -11.24 -13.23
C ARG A 54 5.72 -12.44 -13.87
N GLU A 55 6.90 -12.81 -13.37
CA GLU A 55 7.62 -14.01 -13.80
C GLU A 55 6.77 -15.29 -13.64
N ARG A 56 5.93 -15.35 -12.60
CA ARG A 56 5.07 -16.51 -12.33
C ARG A 56 3.64 -16.34 -12.83
N PHE A 57 3.15 -15.10 -12.86
CA PHE A 57 1.79 -14.73 -13.21
C PHE A 57 1.82 -13.56 -14.20
N PRO A 58 1.94 -13.83 -15.52
CA PRO A 58 2.17 -12.81 -16.54
C PRO A 58 1.12 -11.68 -16.56
N ASP A 59 -0.11 -11.97 -16.14
CA ASP A 59 -1.23 -11.02 -16.11
C ASP A 59 -1.22 -10.09 -14.88
N ILE A 60 -0.26 -10.25 -13.96
CA ILE A 60 -0.12 -9.36 -12.81
C ILE A 60 0.25 -7.94 -13.27
N ARG A 61 -0.52 -7.00 -12.76
CA ARG A 61 -0.32 -5.56 -12.94
C ARG A 61 0.21 -4.95 -11.67
N TYR A 62 1.25 -4.14 -11.83
CA TYR A 62 1.78 -3.30 -10.78
C TYR A 62 2.13 -1.92 -11.34
N ASP A 63 2.07 -0.91 -10.49
CA ASP A 63 2.34 0.49 -10.87
C ASP A 63 2.93 1.25 -9.67
N THR A 64 4.03 1.95 -9.90
CA THR A 64 4.83 2.63 -8.87
C THR A 64 4.36 4.05 -8.56
N ARG A 65 3.33 4.56 -9.26
CA ARG A 65 2.74 5.88 -8.98
C ARG A 65 2.16 5.94 -7.57
N THR A 66 2.44 7.02 -6.86
CA THR A 66 2.04 7.20 -5.45
C THR A 66 0.81 8.10 -5.26
N ASN A 67 0.21 8.58 -6.35
CA ASN A 67 -0.99 9.43 -6.34
C ASN A 67 -2.30 8.69 -5.99
N GLY A 68 -2.22 7.40 -5.63
CA GLY A 68 -3.36 6.55 -5.31
C GLY A 68 -3.94 5.76 -6.49
N SER A 69 -3.47 6.00 -7.71
CA SER A 69 -3.81 5.17 -8.88
C SER A 69 -2.92 3.92 -9.01
N GLY A 70 -1.70 3.97 -8.46
CA GLY A 70 -0.76 2.85 -8.49
C GLY A 70 -1.06 1.70 -7.52
N SER A 71 -0.09 0.80 -7.38
CA SER A 71 -0.13 -0.34 -6.47
C SER A 71 0.11 0.05 -5.02
N LEU A 72 0.87 1.11 -4.77
CA LEU A 72 1.06 1.65 -3.42
C LEU A 72 -0.19 2.43 -2.98
N MET A 73 -0.75 2.05 -1.84
CA MET A 73 -1.89 2.75 -1.26
C MET A 73 -1.44 4.07 -0.62
N ARG A 74 -2.25 5.11 -0.75
CA ARG A 74 -2.00 6.40 -0.08
C ARG A 74 -2.01 6.22 1.44
N ILE A 75 -1.13 6.97 2.11
CA ILE A 75 -1.07 7.06 3.57
C ILE A 75 -2.34 7.70 4.16
N TYR A 76 -3.04 8.56 3.42
CA TYR A 76 -4.28 9.16 3.90
C TYR A 76 -5.37 8.10 4.14
N ARG A 77 -6.05 8.22 5.28
CA ARG A 77 -7.20 7.38 5.63
C ARG A 77 -8.47 7.95 5.02
N ASP A 78 -9.31 7.09 4.48
CA ASP A 78 -10.69 7.46 4.16
C ASP A 78 -11.54 7.36 5.42
N THR A 79 -11.96 8.49 5.97
CA THR A 79 -12.63 8.59 7.27
C THR A 79 -14.15 8.71 7.16
N ARG A 80 -14.71 8.75 5.94
CA ARG A 80 -16.16 9.00 5.72
C ARG A 80 -17.04 7.98 6.43
N PHE A 81 -16.63 6.72 6.42
CA PHE A 81 -17.39 5.60 7.02
C PHE A 81 -16.65 4.92 8.18
N SER A 82 -15.50 5.45 8.60
CA SER A 82 -14.68 4.87 9.67
C SER A 82 -15.05 5.48 11.02
N ALA A 83 -15.14 4.66 12.07
CA ALA A 83 -15.23 5.14 13.46
C ALA A 83 -13.91 5.82 13.89
N ASP A 84 -12.78 5.30 13.42
CA ASP A 84 -11.47 5.93 13.55
C ASP A 84 -11.37 7.10 12.56
N LYS A 85 -11.27 8.32 13.10
CA LYS A 85 -11.18 9.58 12.35
C LYS A 85 -9.75 10.08 12.16
N SER A 86 -8.74 9.27 12.49
CA SER A 86 -7.35 9.63 12.25
C SER A 86 -7.08 9.92 10.76
N PRO A 87 -6.40 11.03 10.41
CA PRO A 87 -6.18 11.42 9.02
C PRO A 87 -5.23 10.49 8.25
N TYR A 88 -4.34 9.79 8.96
CA TYR A 88 -3.32 8.95 8.35
C TYR A 88 -3.43 7.49 8.78
N LYS A 89 -3.03 6.59 7.89
CA LYS A 89 -2.81 5.19 8.17
C LYS A 89 -1.44 5.02 8.81
N THR A 90 -1.37 4.14 9.80
CA THR A 90 -0.12 3.77 10.50
C THR A 90 0.51 2.51 9.90
N ASN A 91 0.28 2.29 8.61
CA ASN A 91 0.73 1.12 7.89
C ASN A 91 1.09 1.45 6.45
N VAL A 92 1.93 0.60 5.86
CA VAL A 92 2.23 0.61 4.43
C VAL A 92 1.42 -0.49 3.79
N ALA A 93 0.60 -0.17 2.79
CA ALA A 93 -0.21 -1.17 2.09
C ALA A 93 -0.01 -1.08 0.58
N MET A 94 0.05 -2.24 -0.07
CA MET A 94 0.16 -2.34 -1.52
C MET A 94 -0.70 -3.47 -2.06
N MET A 95 -1.16 -3.32 -3.30
CA MET A 95 -2.00 -4.30 -3.99
C MET A 95 -1.53 -4.51 -5.43
N PHE A 96 -1.51 -5.77 -5.83
CA PHE A 96 -1.19 -6.27 -7.15
C PHE A 96 -2.43 -7.00 -7.67
N THR A 97 -2.88 -6.67 -8.87
CA THR A 97 -4.13 -7.20 -9.43
C THR A 97 -3.88 -7.87 -10.77
N SER A 98 -4.63 -8.91 -11.07
CA SER A 98 -4.60 -9.62 -12.35
C SER A 98 -5.85 -9.32 -13.16
N GLY A 99 -5.69 -8.95 -14.44
CA GLY A 99 -6.80 -8.69 -15.37
C GLY A 99 -6.98 -7.22 -15.80
N GLN A 100 -8.11 -6.93 -16.45
CA GLN A 100 -8.43 -5.61 -17.04
C GLN A 100 -9.70 -4.95 -16.46
N ALA A 101 -10.33 -5.55 -15.45
CA ALA A 101 -11.53 -5.02 -14.81
C ALA A 101 -11.20 -3.92 -13.76
N GLY A 102 -12.22 -3.33 -13.13
CA GLY A 102 -12.01 -2.40 -12.00
C GLY A 102 -11.31 -3.10 -10.81
N LYS A 103 -10.48 -2.38 -10.05
CA LYS A 103 -9.62 -2.91 -8.95
C LYS A 103 -10.33 -3.86 -7.96
N LEU A 104 -11.63 -3.71 -7.72
CA LEU A 104 -12.41 -4.55 -6.81
C LEU A 104 -12.85 -5.89 -7.44
N ALA A 105 -13.01 -5.94 -8.76
CA ALA A 105 -13.46 -7.12 -9.51
C ALA A 105 -12.32 -7.98 -10.04
N MET A 106 -11.07 -7.57 -9.80
CA MET A 106 -9.89 -8.31 -10.21
C MET A 106 -9.39 -9.21 -9.07
N PRO A 107 -9.02 -10.48 -9.35
CA PRO A 107 -8.22 -11.24 -8.41
C PRO A 107 -6.91 -10.50 -8.16
N GLY A 108 -6.53 -10.39 -6.89
CA GLY A 108 -5.33 -9.69 -6.51
C GLY A 108 -4.69 -10.27 -5.26
N CYS A 109 -3.44 -9.91 -5.06
CA CYS A 109 -2.72 -10.13 -3.82
C CYS A 109 -2.11 -8.81 -3.34
N GLY A 110 -1.92 -8.69 -2.04
CA GLY A 110 -1.45 -7.48 -1.42
C GLY A 110 -0.71 -7.76 -0.13
N LEU A 111 0.05 -6.76 0.28
CA LEU A 111 0.83 -6.77 1.49
C LEU A 111 0.44 -5.54 2.32
N GLN A 112 0.35 -5.72 3.62
CA GLN A 112 0.25 -4.62 4.57
C GLN A 112 1.31 -4.81 5.66
N LEU A 113 2.10 -3.78 5.92
CA LEU A 113 3.13 -3.77 6.94
C LEU A 113 2.77 -2.75 8.02
N THR A 114 2.85 -3.17 9.28
CA THR A 114 2.92 -2.29 10.46
C THR A 114 4.27 -2.55 11.15
N PRO A 115 4.65 -1.76 12.16
CA PRO A 115 5.87 -2.05 12.92
C PRO A 115 5.88 -3.43 13.60
N GLU A 116 4.71 -4.01 13.85
CA GLU A 116 4.54 -5.25 14.62
C GLU A 116 4.26 -6.47 13.76
N ARG A 117 3.76 -6.29 12.52
CA ARG A 117 3.33 -7.41 11.69
C ARG A 117 3.36 -7.13 10.21
N VAL A 118 3.44 -8.23 9.46
CA VAL A 118 3.17 -8.27 8.03
C VAL A 118 1.89 -9.08 7.81
N LYS A 119 0.96 -8.52 7.04
CA LYS A 119 -0.28 -9.17 6.63
C LYS A 119 -0.26 -9.38 5.13
N LEU A 120 -0.53 -10.61 4.71
CA LEU A 120 -0.81 -10.96 3.33
C LEU A 120 -2.31 -10.95 3.08
N ILE A 121 -2.73 -10.44 1.93
CA ILE A 121 -4.12 -10.37 1.50
C ILE A 121 -4.18 -10.96 0.10
N ALA A 122 -5.13 -11.85 -0.18
CA ALA A 122 -5.36 -12.37 -1.53
C ALA A 122 -6.83 -12.69 -1.75
N GLY A 123 -7.30 -12.55 -2.98
CA GLY A 123 -8.66 -12.91 -3.38
C GLY A 123 -9.27 -11.96 -4.41
N VAL A 124 -10.57 -12.12 -4.63
CA VAL A 124 -11.43 -11.20 -5.40
C VAL A 124 -12.33 -10.48 -4.40
N PHE A 125 -12.41 -9.15 -4.47
CA PHE A 125 -13.12 -8.35 -3.46
C PHE A 125 -14.58 -8.05 -3.81
N ALA A 126 -14.96 -8.22 -5.08
CA ALA A 126 -16.34 -8.17 -5.55
C ALA A 126 -16.49 -9.08 -6.78
N PHE A 127 -17.51 -9.94 -6.78
CA PHE A 127 -17.91 -10.67 -7.97
C PHE A 127 -18.92 -9.82 -8.73
N THR A 128 -18.61 -9.41 -9.97
CA THR A 128 -19.60 -8.76 -10.83
C THR A 128 -20.51 -9.83 -11.42
N SER A 129 -21.63 -10.12 -10.78
CA SER A 129 -22.69 -10.89 -11.40
C SER A 129 -23.50 -10.00 -12.34
N ARG A 130 -23.56 -10.34 -13.63
CA ARG A 130 -24.85 -10.85 -14.11
C ARG A 130 -24.72 -12.37 -14.04
N LEU A 131 -25.36 -12.98 -13.05
CA LEU A 131 -25.71 -14.39 -13.14
C LEU A 131 -26.80 -14.44 -14.21
N SER A 132 -26.39 -14.53 -15.48
CA SER A 132 -27.30 -14.90 -16.55
C SER A 132 -27.56 -16.40 -16.39
N GLY A 133 -28.71 -16.71 -15.79
CA GLY A 133 -29.44 -17.92 -16.13
C GLY A 133 -30.07 -17.80 -17.52
#